data_AF-A0A0A0HFB3-F1
#
_entry.id   AF-A0A0A0HFB3-F1
#
_cell.length_a   1.000
_cell.length_b   1.000
_cell.length_c   1.000
_cell.angle_alpha   90.00
_cell.angle_beta   90.00
_cell.angle_gamma   90.00
#
_symmetry.space_group_name_H-M   'P 1'
#
loop_
_entity.id
_entity.type
_entity.pdbx_description
1 polymer ?
#
loop_
_entity_poly.entity_id
_entity_poly.type
_entity_poly.pdbx_seq_one_letter_code
_entity_poly.pdbx_strand_id
1 'polypeptide(L)' 'MTEGPVNLNRVRKQKARAEEKARANENATRFGRTKAQKALEQAQADKARAVLDQHRRDED' A
#
# COMPACT_ATOMS: atom_id res chain seq x y z
N MET A 1 1.10 -33.34 2.23
CA MET A 1 2.26 -33.54 1.36
C MET A 1 1.74 -33.72 -0.05
N THR A 2 1.91 -32.76 -0.96
CA THR A 2 1.38 -32.90 -2.33
C THR A 2 2.32 -33.80 -3.13
N GLU A 3 2.09 -35.11 -3.06
CA GLU A 3 2.68 -36.13 -3.93
C GLU A 3 1.93 -36.15 -5.26
N GLY A 4 2.50 -35.48 -6.26
CA GLY A 4 2.00 -35.49 -7.63
C GLY A 4 2.79 -34.52 -8.52
N PRO A 5 2.93 -34.79 -9.84
CA PRO A 5 3.74 -33.96 -10.73
C PRO A 5 3.24 -32.51 -10.77
N VAL A 6 4.12 -31.58 -10.44
CA VAL A 6 3.79 -30.15 -10.38
C VAL A 6 3.72 -29.57 -11.79
N ASN A 7 2.56 -29.05 -12.17
CA ASN A 7 2.41 -28.37 -13.46
C ASN A 7 3.09 -26.99 -13.44
N LEU A 8 4.29 -26.92 -14.02
CA LEU A 8 5.10 -25.71 -14.09
C LEU A 8 4.41 -24.56 -14.85
N ASN A 9 3.52 -24.85 -15.81
CA ASN A 9 2.78 -23.82 -16.53
C ASN A 9 1.77 -23.12 -15.61
N ARG A 10 1.11 -23.86 -14.71
CA ARG A 10 0.22 -23.27 -13.71
C ARG A 10 0.99 -22.37 -12.74
N VAL A 11 2.16 -22.81 -12.29
CA VAL A 11 3.03 -22.03 -11.38
C VAL A 11 3.53 -20.75 -12.05
N ARG A 12 3.99 -20.82 -13.30
CA ARG A 12 4.42 -19.63 -14.06
C ARG A 12 3.27 -18.63 -14.25
N LYS A 13 2.08 -19.11 -14.61
CA LYS A 13 0.88 -18.25 -14.73
C LYS A 13 0.49 -17.62 -13.40
N GLN A 14 0.61 -18.34 -12.29
CA GLN A 14 0.35 -17.79 -10.96
C GLN A 14 1.36 -16.70 -10.60
N LYS A 15 2.66 -16.90 -10.86
CA LYS A 15 3.69 -15.89 -10.65
C LYS A 15 3.42 -14.62 -11.49
N ALA A 16 3.17 -14.78 -12.79
CA ALA A 16 2.87 -13.65 -13.67
C ALA A 16 1.65 -12.83 -13.20
N ARG A 17 0.57 -13.51 -12.80
CA ARG A 17 -0.63 -12.84 -12.24
C ARG A 17 -0.35 -12.15 -10.91
N ALA A 18 0.52 -12.71 -10.07
CA ALA A 18 0.89 -12.10 -8.79
C ALA A 18 1.72 -10.82 -9.01
N GLU A 19 2.69 -10.86 -9.94
CA GLU A 19 3.49 -9.70 -10.32
C GLU A 19 2.64 -8.58 -10.93
N GLU A 20 1.70 -8.94 -11.81
CA GLU A 20 0.76 -7.98 -12.40
C GLU A 20 -0.13 -7.31 -11.35
N LYS A 21 -0.65 -8.07 -10.38
CA LYS A 21 -1.41 -7.53 -9.25
C LYS A 21 -0.58 -6.61 -8.37
N ALA A 22 0.68 -6.95 -8.08
CA ALA A 22 1.58 -6.11 -7.32
C ALA A 22 1.81 -4.76 -8.02
N ARG A 23 2.08 -4.77 -9.33
CA ARG A 23 2.23 -3.55 -10.15
C ARG A 23 0.94 -2.73 -10.20
N ALA A 24 -0.22 -3.38 -10.32
CA ALA A 24 -1.51 -2.71 -10.32
C ALA A 24 -1.77 -1.99 -8.98
N ASN A 25 -1.45 -2.62 -7.85
CA ASN A 25 -1.58 -2.01 -6.52
C ASN A 25 -0.61 -0.82 -6.35
N GLU A 26 0.63 -0.95 -6.84
CA GLU A 26 1.61 0.13 -6.84
C GLU A 26 1.14 1.31 -7.70
N ASN A 27 0.55 1.05 -8.86
CA ASN A 27 -0.03 2.09 -9.71
C ASN A 27 -1.30 2.70 -9.11
N ALA A 28 -2.16 1.91 -8.46
CA ALA A 28 -3.34 2.42 -7.77
C ALA A 28 -2.96 3.37 -6.61
N THR A 29 -1.89 3.04 -5.88
CA THR A 29 -1.41 3.92 -4.80
C THR A 29 -0.73 5.18 -5.33
N ARG A 30 0.05 5.08 -6.42
CA ARG A 30 0.76 6.21 -7.05
C ARG A 30 -0.15 7.14 -7.84
N PHE A 31 -1.02 6.57 -8.67
CA PHE A 31 -1.80 7.27 -9.68
C PHE A 31 -3.31 7.22 -9.44
N GLY A 32 -3.80 6.31 -8.59
CA GLY A 32 -5.24 6.15 -8.31
C GLY A 32 -5.79 7.11 -7.25
N ARG A 33 -4.93 7.81 -6.49
CA ARG A 33 -5.41 8.82 -5.54
C ARG A 33 -5.82 10.09 -6.29
N THR A 34 -7.10 10.44 -6.18
CA THR A 34 -7.61 11.71 -6.72
C THR A 34 -7.08 12.90 -5.91
N LYS A 35 -7.10 14.11 -6.49
CA LYS A 35 -6.67 15.34 -5.78
C LYS A 35 -7.40 15.52 -4.44
N ALA A 36 -8.70 15.19 -4.41
CA ALA A 36 -9.52 15.26 -3.20
C ALA A 36 -9.06 14.28 -2.11
N GLN A 37 -8.71 13.05 -2.49
CA GLN A 37 -8.21 12.05 -1.54
C GLN A 37 -6.84 12.45 -0.97
N LYS A 38 -5.94 12.96 -1.82
CA LYS A 38 -4.63 13.48 -1.37
C LYS A 38 -4.79 14.65 -0.38
N ALA A 39 -5.71 15.57 -0.66
CA ALA A 39 -5.99 16.70 0.23
C ALA A 39 -6.57 16.24 1.57
N LEU A 40 -7.46 15.25 1.57
CA LEU A 40 -8.02 14.66 2.79
C LEU A 40 -6.94 13.97 3.63
N GLU A 41 -6.10 13.14 3.01
CA GLU A 41 -4.97 12.48 3.69
C GLU A 41 -4.00 13.50 4.28
N GLN A 42 -3.68 14.56 3.54
CA GLN A 42 -2.80 15.63 4.02
C GLN A 42 -3.40 16.36 5.22
N ALA A 43 -4.67 16.74 5.15
CA ALA A 43 -5.36 17.39 6.27
C ALA A 43 -5.45 16.49 7.51
N GLN A 44 -5.64 15.18 7.31
CA GLN A 44 -5.61 14.20 8.40
C GLN A 44 -4.21 14.07 9.02
N ALA A 45 -3.17 14.02 8.18
CA ALA A 45 -1.78 13.96 8.63
C ALA A 45 -1.37 15.22 9.41
N ASP A 46 -1.77 16.40 8.93
CA ASP A 46 -1.47 17.67 9.60
C ASP A 46 -2.22 17.79 10.93
N LYS A 47 -3.48 17.35 11.00
CA LYS A 47 -4.22 17.27 12.26
C LYS A 47 -3.52 16.31 13.24
N ALA A 48 -3.08 15.14 12.77
CA ALA A 48 -2.37 14.19 13.61
C ALA A 48 -1.05 14.76 14.14
N ARG A 49 -0.28 15.46 13.30
CA ARG A 49 0.94 16.17 13.72
C ARG A 49 0.64 17.23 14.76
N ALA A 50 -0.34 18.09 14.51
CA ALA A 50 -0.72 19.13 15.46
C ALA A 50 -1.15 18.57 16.82
N VAL A 51 -1.87 17.44 16.84
CA VAL A 51 -2.24 16.74 18.08
C VAL A 51 -1.00 16.19 18.78
N LEU A 52 -0.07 15.56 18.06
CA LEU A 52 1.17 15.05 18.63
C LEU A 52 2.05 16.17 19.17
N ASP A 53 2.15 17.29 18.45
CA ASP A 53 2.91 18.47 18.87
C ASP A 53 2.29 19.10 20.12
N GLN A 54 0.95 19.18 20.24
CA GLN A 54 0.28 19.62 21.46
C GLN A 54 0.52 18.71 22.67
N HIS A 55 0.74 17.42 22.43
CA HIS A 55 1.05 16.44 23.47
C HIS A 55 2.56 16.29 23.72
N ARG A 56 3.39 16.94 22.92
CA ARG A 56 4.83 16.98 23.13
C ARG A 56 5.09 17.84 24.36
N ARG A 57 5.56 17.20 25.42
CA ARG A 57 6.15 17.93 26.55
C ARG A 57 7.50 18.42 26.07
N ASP A 58 7.72 19.73 26.15
CA ASP A 58 9.07 20.27 26.02
C ASP A 58 9.88 19.62 27.15
N GLU A 59 10.84 18.76 26.79
CA GLU A 59 11.86 18.30 27.72
C GLU A 59 12.77 19.50 28.00
N ASP A 60 12.40 20.26 29.03
CA ASP A 60 13.34 21.00 29.88
C ASP A 60 13.90 20.07 30.97
#